data_AF-A0A3D1P151-F1
#
_entry.id   AF-A0A3D1P151-F1
#
_cell.length_a   1.000
_cell.length_b   1.000
_cell.length_c   1.000
_cell.angle_alpha   90.00
_cell.angle_beta   90.00
_cell.angle_gamma   90.00
#
_symmetry.space_group_name_H-M   'P 1'
#
loop_
_entity.id
_entity.type
_entity.pdbx_description
1 polymer ?
#
loop_
_entity_poly.entity_id
_entity_poly.type
_entity_poly.pdbx_seq_one_letter_code
_entity_poly.pdbx_strand_id
1 'polypeptide(L)'
;MSPSWRQILIGLAALVATSPFVAPEVLAFPYHEDFGSDRVWSEVPIPRDVMASILHDANARVARSPLAARNEGRRIFLTDGGWRWRVLALNNHGSFALTRAAREDLIFNRSDVLAGTVENGSELGGFRTMAGVVAHEKCHGMERRHFGLTVVVTAPTWLLEGYCDYVAQESSLSDADVARLKAEGKSHPALAYYEGRRRVAAILAANGGNVDALFADY
;
A
#
# COMPACT_ATOMS: atom_id res chain seq x y z
N MET A 1 -27.27 -29.20 22.16
CA MET A 1 -27.14 -28.24 23.30
C MET A 1 -27.16 -26.83 22.71
N SER A 2 -28.05 -25.96 23.18
CA SER A 2 -28.11 -24.55 22.75
C SER A 2 -26.99 -23.75 23.42
N PRO A 3 -26.35 -22.80 22.72
CA PRO A 3 -25.31 -21.97 23.31
C PRO A 3 -25.86 -21.12 24.46
N SER A 4 -25.06 -20.98 25.52
CA SER A 4 -25.40 -20.12 26.65
C SER A 4 -25.35 -18.64 26.26
N TRP A 5 -26.07 -17.77 26.99
CA TRP A 5 -26.06 -16.32 26.76
C TRP A 5 -24.63 -15.73 26.78
N ARG A 6 -23.75 -16.27 27.63
CA ARG A 6 -22.33 -15.85 27.70
C ARG A 6 -21.59 -16.17 26.41
N GLN A 7 -21.80 -17.35 25.83
CA GLN A 7 -21.19 -17.74 24.55
C GLN A 7 -21.73 -16.88 23.41
N ILE A 8 -23.02 -16.53 23.43
CA ILE A 8 -23.61 -15.61 22.45
C ILE A 8 -22.98 -14.23 22.57
N LEU A 9 -22.85 -13.67 23.78
CA LEU A 9 -22.22 -12.36 23.98
C LEU A 9 -20.74 -12.34 23.60
N ILE A 10 -19.99 -13.39 23.93
CA ILE A 10 -18.59 -13.52 23.51
C ILE A 10 -18.50 -13.58 21.98
N GLY A 11 -19.37 -14.35 21.34
CA GLY A 11 -19.45 -14.43 19.88
C GLY A 11 -19.76 -13.08 19.23
N LEU A 12 -20.74 -12.34 19.77
CA LEU A 12 -21.08 -11.00 19.29
C LEU A 12 -19.96 -10.00 19.52
N ALA A 13 -19.32 -10.01 20.69
CA ALA A 13 -18.17 -9.14 20.98
C ALA A 13 -17.00 -9.43 20.04
N ALA A 14 -16.70 -10.70 19.78
CA ALA A 14 -15.68 -11.09 18.81
C ALA A 14 -16.03 -10.65 17.39
N LEU A 15 -17.29 -10.79 16.96
CA LEU A 15 -17.74 -10.33 15.65
C LEU A 15 -17.61 -8.80 15.50
N VAL A 16 -18.01 -8.05 16.52
CA VAL A 16 -17.87 -6.59 16.53
C VAL A 16 -16.39 -6.19 16.49
N ALA A 17 -15.55 -6.82 17.32
CA ALA A 17 -14.12 -6.54 17.39
C ALA A 17 -13.37 -6.89 16.10
N THR A 18 -13.82 -7.90 15.36
CA THR A 18 -13.18 -8.34 14.10
C THR A 18 -13.73 -7.67 12.86
N SER A 19 -14.93 -7.08 12.92
CA SER A 19 -15.57 -6.45 11.76
C SER A 19 -14.73 -5.36 11.06
N PRO A 20 -13.95 -4.50 11.76
CA PRO A 20 -13.11 -3.49 11.11
C PRO A 20 -12.05 -4.04 10.15
N PHE A 21 -11.61 -5.28 10.34
CA PHE A 21 -10.59 -5.89 9.49
C PHE A 21 -11.12 -6.36 8.14
N VAL A 22 -12.44 -6.56 8.05
CA VAL A 22 -13.15 -6.98 6.85
C VAL A 22 -13.97 -5.82 6.28
N ALA A 23 -14.35 -4.85 7.10
CA ALA A 23 -15.13 -3.68 6.73
C ALA A 23 -14.64 -2.42 7.47
N PRO A 24 -13.50 -1.80 7.06
CA PRO A 24 -12.96 -0.63 7.75
C PRO A 24 -13.94 0.54 7.86
N GLU A 25 -14.91 0.65 6.93
CA GLU A 25 -16.00 1.63 6.95
C GLU A 25 -16.78 1.66 8.28
N VAL A 26 -16.82 0.56 9.04
CA VAL A 26 -17.50 0.48 10.34
C VAL A 26 -16.80 1.29 11.45
N LEU A 27 -15.55 1.72 11.23
CA LEU A 27 -14.81 2.58 12.16
C LEU A 27 -15.17 4.07 12.00
N ALA A 28 -16.31 4.39 11.40
CA ALA A 28 -16.81 5.74 11.21
C ALA A 28 -15.82 6.63 10.42
N PHE A 29 -15.77 6.39 9.11
CA PHE A 29 -15.21 7.31 8.11
C PHE A 29 -16.36 8.17 7.55
N PRO A 30 -16.61 9.38 8.08
CA PRO A 30 -17.81 10.16 7.76
C PRO A 30 -17.80 10.74 6.33
N TYR A 31 -16.62 10.88 5.72
CA TYR A 31 -16.48 11.41 4.36
C TYR A 31 -16.17 10.26 3.41
N HIS A 32 -16.93 10.18 2.32
CA HIS A 32 -16.69 9.20 1.26
C HIS A 32 -16.99 9.82 -0.10
N GLU A 33 -16.14 9.53 -1.08
CA GLU A 33 -16.29 10.01 -2.45
C GLU A 33 -15.77 9.00 -3.47
N ASP A 34 -16.41 8.98 -4.64
CA ASP A 34 -16.02 8.15 -5.78
C ASP A 34 -15.18 8.96 -6.79
N PHE A 35 -14.08 8.37 -7.24
CA PHE A 35 -13.13 8.92 -8.21
C PHE A 35 -12.93 7.92 -9.35
N GLY A 36 -13.90 7.86 -10.27
CA GLY A 36 -13.89 6.86 -11.35
C GLY A 36 -14.06 5.46 -10.78
N SER A 37 -13.04 4.62 -10.88
CA SER A 37 -13.04 3.27 -10.32
C SER A 37 -12.56 3.20 -8.86
N ASP A 38 -11.91 4.26 -8.36
CA ASP A 38 -11.43 4.36 -6.99
C ASP A 38 -12.51 4.93 -6.08
N ARG A 39 -12.56 4.45 -4.84
CA ARG A 39 -13.52 4.91 -3.83
C ARG A 39 -12.76 5.25 -2.56
N VAL A 40 -12.93 6.46 -2.05
CA VAL A 40 -12.13 7.00 -0.95
C VAL A 40 -13.02 7.24 0.27
N TRP A 41 -12.56 6.79 1.43
CA TRP A 41 -13.13 7.04 2.74
C TRP A 41 -12.10 7.82 3.58
N SER A 42 -12.56 8.83 4.32
CA SER A 42 -11.70 9.73 5.07
C SER A 42 -12.30 10.16 6.41
N GLU A 43 -11.43 10.46 7.37
CA GLU A 43 -11.78 11.03 8.68
C GLU A 43 -12.14 12.52 8.61
N VAL A 44 -11.61 13.21 7.60
CA VAL A 44 -11.79 14.65 7.34
C VAL A 44 -12.35 14.88 5.92
N PRO A 45 -12.96 16.05 5.63
CA PRO A 45 -13.46 16.36 4.30
C PRO A 45 -12.39 16.13 3.23
N ILE A 46 -12.78 15.52 2.12
CA ILE A 46 -11.87 15.19 1.02
C ILE A 46 -11.75 16.42 0.10
N PRO A 47 -10.57 17.03 -0.06
CA PRO A 47 -10.35 18.07 -1.06
C PRO A 47 -10.39 17.44 -2.45
N ARG A 48 -11.59 17.38 -3.04
CA ARG A 48 -11.91 16.57 -4.22
C ARG A 48 -10.94 16.76 -5.38
N ASP A 49 -10.63 18.00 -5.75
CA ASP A 49 -9.76 18.27 -6.90
C ASP A 49 -8.31 17.81 -6.66
N VAL A 50 -7.81 17.95 -5.43
CA VAL A 50 -6.47 17.50 -5.05
C VAL A 50 -6.42 15.97 -5.04
N MET A 51 -7.41 15.31 -4.44
CA MET A 51 -7.52 13.85 -4.45
C MET A 51 -7.64 13.29 -5.86
N ALA A 52 -8.44 13.93 -6.72
CA ALA A 52 -8.56 13.53 -8.13
C ALA A 52 -7.22 13.61 -8.87
N SER A 53 -6.42 14.65 -8.62
CA SER A 53 -5.07 14.79 -9.18
C SER A 53 -4.10 13.70 -8.69
N ILE A 54 -4.11 13.42 -7.38
CA ILE A 54 -3.30 12.35 -6.76
C ILE A 54 -3.64 10.99 -7.39
N LEU A 55 -4.93 10.65 -7.48
CA LEU A 55 -5.37 9.39 -8.06
C LEU A 55 -5.11 9.32 -9.56
N HIS A 56 -5.20 10.44 -10.28
CA HIS A 56 -4.83 10.50 -11.69
C HIS A 56 -3.34 10.16 -11.90
N ASP A 57 -2.43 10.76 -11.12
CA ASP A 57 -1.00 10.45 -11.18
C ASP A 57 -0.74 8.98 -10.80
N ALA A 58 -1.29 8.50 -9.68
CA ALA A 58 -1.14 7.12 -9.25
C ALA A 58 -1.61 6.13 -10.34
N ASN A 59 -2.77 6.38 -10.94
CA ASN A 59 -3.31 5.53 -12.00
C ASN A 59 -2.49 5.61 -13.28
N ALA A 60 -1.93 6.77 -13.62
CA ALA A 60 -1.00 6.91 -14.74
C ALA A 60 0.31 6.15 -14.51
N ARG A 61 0.81 6.06 -13.26
CA ARG A 61 1.97 5.23 -12.89
C ARG A 61 1.66 3.74 -13.07
N VAL A 62 0.53 3.29 -12.53
CA VAL A 62 0.05 1.91 -12.65
C VAL A 62 -0.14 1.50 -14.11
N ALA A 63 -0.77 2.35 -14.93
CA ALA A 63 -1.08 2.06 -16.33
C ALA A 63 0.16 1.83 -17.23
N ARG A 64 1.36 2.22 -16.79
CA ARG A 64 2.61 1.94 -17.51
C ARG A 64 3.15 0.52 -17.26
N SER A 65 2.65 -0.17 -16.23
CA SER A 65 3.02 -1.55 -15.96
C SER A 65 2.42 -2.48 -17.01
N PRO A 66 3.18 -3.43 -17.56
CA PRO A 66 2.64 -4.51 -18.39
C PRO A 66 1.62 -5.40 -17.66
N LEU A 67 1.59 -5.39 -16.32
CA LEU A 67 0.61 -6.13 -15.54
C LEU A 67 -0.74 -5.40 -15.43
N ALA A 68 -0.83 -4.13 -15.82
CA ALA A 68 -2.03 -3.32 -15.62
C ALA A 68 -3.25 -3.89 -16.37
N ALA A 69 -4.36 -4.10 -15.65
CA ALA A 69 -5.63 -4.43 -16.26
C ALA A 69 -6.44 -3.17 -16.60
N ARG A 70 -7.54 -3.34 -17.34
CA ARG A 70 -8.47 -2.24 -17.69
C ARG A 70 -9.06 -1.51 -16.49
N ASN A 71 -9.14 -2.16 -15.33
CA ASN A 71 -9.66 -1.58 -14.11
C ASN A 71 -8.78 -2.00 -12.93
N GLU A 72 -8.10 -1.02 -12.33
CA GLU A 72 -7.30 -1.15 -11.11
C GLU A 72 -7.86 -0.28 -9.98
N GLY A 73 -9.18 -0.09 -9.97
CA GLY A 73 -9.90 0.59 -8.90
C GLY A 73 -9.69 -0.08 -7.55
N ARG A 74 -9.59 0.73 -6.50
CA ARG A 74 -9.42 0.27 -5.12
C ARG A 74 -10.36 1.02 -4.19
N ARG A 75 -10.57 0.41 -3.02
CA ARG A 75 -11.17 1.08 -1.87
C ARG A 75 -10.04 1.64 -1.03
N ILE A 76 -10.06 2.94 -0.76
CA ILE A 76 -8.96 3.66 -0.14
C ILE A 76 -9.48 4.28 1.15
N PHE A 77 -8.84 3.97 2.28
CA PHE A 77 -9.19 4.48 3.59
C PHE A 77 -8.05 5.35 4.11
N LEU A 78 -8.32 6.64 4.33
CA LEU A 78 -7.34 7.62 4.75
C LEU A 78 -7.47 7.88 6.24
N THR A 79 -6.39 7.71 6.98
CA THR A 79 -6.34 7.98 8.42
C THR A 79 -5.35 9.08 8.74
N ASP A 80 -5.45 9.67 9.93
CA ASP A 80 -4.47 10.61 10.45
C ASP A 80 -3.31 9.92 11.21
N GLY A 81 -3.21 8.59 11.15
CA GLY A 81 -2.28 7.77 11.95
C GLY A 81 -2.66 7.61 13.43
N GLY A 82 -3.84 8.10 13.81
CA GLY A 82 -4.41 8.02 15.14
C GLY A 82 -4.95 6.63 15.48
N TRP A 83 -6.01 6.58 16.29
CA TRP A 83 -6.51 5.33 16.84
C TRP A 83 -7.09 4.38 15.78
N ARG A 84 -7.71 4.91 14.70
CA ARG A 84 -8.24 4.09 13.60
C ARG A 84 -7.11 3.34 12.90
N TRP A 85 -6.01 4.02 12.59
CA TRP A 85 -4.79 3.38 12.11
C TRP A 85 -4.30 2.31 13.07
N ARG A 86 -4.20 2.61 14.38
CA ARG A 86 -3.71 1.62 15.35
C ARG A 86 -4.58 0.36 15.40
N VAL A 87 -5.90 0.51 15.33
CA VAL A 87 -6.83 -0.62 15.27
C VAL A 87 -6.61 -1.40 13.97
N LEU A 88 -6.63 -0.71 12.83
CA LEU A 88 -6.56 -1.36 11.51
C LEU A 88 -5.20 -1.98 11.23
N ALA A 89 -4.11 -1.37 11.68
CA ALA A 89 -2.75 -1.80 11.40
C ALA A 89 -2.25 -2.95 12.27
N LEU A 90 -2.94 -3.24 13.38
CA LEU A 90 -2.53 -4.25 14.36
C LEU A 90 -1.06 -4.04 14.75
N ASN A 91 -0.15 -4.93 14.36
CA ASN A 91 1.27 -4.83 14.73
C ASN A 91 2.12 -4.07 13.69
N ASN A 92 1.53 -3.58 12.59
CA ASN A 92 2.25 -2.96 11.48
C ASN A 92 2.16 -1.42 11.47
N HIS A 93 2.37 -0.80 12.63
CA HIS A 93 2.16 0.64 12.80
C HIS A 93 3.15 1.52 12.02
N GLY A 94 4.29 0.96 11.59
CA GLY A 94 5.36 1.64 10.86
C GLY A 94 5.25 1.58 9.34
N SER A 95 4.15 1.07 8.79
CA SER A 95 3.88 1.12 7.34
C SER A 95 3.23 2.42 6.90
N PHE A 96 3.43 2.80 5.64
CA PHE A 96 2.71 3.91 4.99
C PHE A 96 1.26 3.54 4.71
N ALA A 97 1.05 2.33 4.21
CA ALA A 97 -0.26 1.79 3.94
C ALA A 97 -0.27 0.28 4.14
N LEU A 98 -1.46 -0.30 4.08
CA LEU A 98 -1.70 -1.73 4.15
C LEU A 98 -2.71 -2.11 3.09
N THR A 99 -2.43 -3.19 2.38
CA THR A 99 -3.43 -3.82 1.52
C THR A 99 -4.15 -4.96 2.24
N ARG A 100 -5.49 -5.04 2.10
CA ARG A 100 -6.33 -6.17 2.52
C ARG A 100 -6.78 -6.94 1.28
N ALA A 101 -6.12 -8.06 0.99
CA ALA A 101 -6.32 -8.83 -0.24
C ALA A 101 -7.78 -9.25 -0.51
N ALA A 102 -8.59 -9.52 0.52
CA ALA A 102 -9.96 -10.00 0.34
C ALA A 102 -10.88 -9.03 -0.43
N ARG A 103 -10.67 -7.71 -0.29
CA ARG A 103 -11.45 -6.68 -0.99
C ARG A 103 -10.57 -5.66 -1.72
N GLU A 104 -9.26 -5.91 -1.75
CA GLU A 104 -8.24 -4.98 -2.24
C GLU A 104 -8.40 -3.58 -1.59
N ASP A 105 -8.71 -3.56 -0.29
CA ASP A 105 -8.79 -2.32 0.49
C ASP A 105 -7.37 -1.83 0.77
N LEU A 106 -7.12 -0.56 0.48
CA LEU A 106 -5.88 0.14 0.79
C LEU A 106 -6.13 1.05 1.99
N ILE A 107 -5.43 0.82 3.08
CA ILE A 107 -5.58 1.58 4.32
C ILE A 107 -4.31 2.36 4.55
N PHE A 108 -4.41 3.68 4.56
CA PHE A 108 -3.29 4.59 4.66
C PHE A 108 -3.12 5.06 6.10
N ASN A 109 -1.87 5.15 6.53
CA ASN A 109 -1.45 5.82 7.77
C ASN A 109 -1.62 7.35 7.60
N ARG A 110 -1.01 8.15 8.49
CA ARG A 110 -0.94 9.64 8.50
C ARG A 110 -1.01 10.27 7.10
N SER A 111 -2.22 10.48 6.61
CA SER A 111 -2.51 10.92 5.25
C SER A 111 -2.80 12.40 5.27
N ASP A 112 -2.06 13.17 4.48
CA ASP A 112 -2.37 14.57 4.21
C ASP A 112 -2.69 14.72 2.72
N VAL A 113 -3.98 14.82 2.41
CA VAL A 113 -4.46 14.95 1.02
C VAL A 113 -4.06 16.30 0.43
N LEU A 114 -4.05 17.37 1.23
CA LEU A 114 -3.70 18.70 0.73
C LEU A 114 -2.22 18.79 0.39
N ALA A 115 -1.36 18.21 1.22
CA ALA A 115 0.07 18.09 0.91
C ALA A 115 0.36 17.01 -0.14
N GLY A 116 -0.55 16.04 -0.32
CA GLY A 116 -0.38 14.90 -1.22
C GLY A 116 0.62 13.88 -0.69
N THR A 117 0.64 13.64 0.63
CA THR A 117 1.69 12.90 1.32
C THR A 117 1.13 11.85 2.28
N VAL A 118 1.99 10.89 2.62
CA VAL A 118 1.73 9.87 3.63
C VAL A 118 2.98 9.69 4.47
N GLU A 119 2.81 9.59 5.78
CA GLU A 119 3.90 9.39 6.72
C GLU A 119 3.75 8.10 7.54
N ASN A 120 4.87 7.45 7.83
CA ASN A 120 4.89 6.27 8.69
C ASN A 120 5.48 6.52 10.09
N GLY A 121 6.03 7.72 10.32
CA GLY A 121 6.59 8.15 11.61
C GLY A 121 8.06 7.78 11.84
N SER A 122 8.73 7.19 10.85
CA SER A 122 10.20 7.02 10.87
C SER A 122 10.90 8.35 10.63
N GLU A 123 11.98 8.62 11.37
CA GLU A 123 12.80 9.81 11.16
C GLU A 123 13.49 9.81 9.78
N LEU A 124 13.90 8.62 9.32
CA LEU A 124 14.53 8.43 8.02
C LEU A 124 13.62 7.64 7.09
N GLY A 125 13.38 8.21 5.90
CA GLY A 125 12.54 7.61 4.87
C GLY A 125 11.10 7.37 5.32
N GLY A 126 10.61 8.12 6.31
CA GLY A 126 9.26 8.00 6.85
C GLY A 126 8.21 8.85 6.13
N PHE A 127 8.52 9.31 4.92
CA PHE A 127 7.68 10.17 4.09
C PHE A 127 7.64 9.64 2.65
N ARG A 128 6.46 9.66 2.02
CA ARG A 128 6.25 9.39 0.59
C ARG A 128 5.11 10.24 0.03
N THR A 129 5.08 10.42 -1.29
CA THR A 129 3.90 10.98 -1.95
C THR A 129 2.74 10.00 -1.87
N MET A 130 1.52 10.52 -1.70
CA MET A 130 0.32 9.70 -1.67
C MET A 130 0.11 8.98 -3.01
N ALA A 131 0.40 9.64 -4.13
CA ALA A 131 0.30 9.02 -5.45
C ALA A 131 1.26 7.82 -5.60
N GLY A 132 2.49 7.96 -5.11
CA GLY A 132 3.48 6.88 -5.08
C GLY A 132 3.03 5.70 -4.22
N VAL A 133 2.51 5.96 -3.02
CA VAL A 133 1.99 4.90 -2.13
C VAL A 133 0.78 4.21 -2.77
N VAL A 134 -0.18 4.94 -3.33
CA VAL A 134 -1.33 4.34 -4.05
C VAL A 134 -0.86 3.45 -5.19
N ALA A 135 0.08 3.91 -6.03
CA ALA A 135 0.60 3.13 -7.14
C ALA A 135 1.35 1.87 -6.68
N HIS A 136 2.13 1.98 -5.60
CA HIS A 136 2.85 0.88 -4.97
C HIS A 136 1.88 -0.19 -4.45
N GLU A 137 0.88 0.20 -3.65
CA GLU A 137 -0.09 -0.76 -3.09
C GLU A 137 -0.97 -1.41 -4.19
N LYS A 138 -1.34 -0.63 -5.22
CA LYS A 138 -2.05 -1.17 -6.39
C LYS A 138 -1.22 -2.23 -7.12
N CYS A 139 0.09 -2.03 -7.21
CA CYS A 139 1.00 -3.00 -7.81
C CYS A 139 0.97 -4.36 -7.11
N HIS A 140 0.95 -4.41 -5.77
CA HIS A 140 0.79 -5.70 -5.09
C HIS A 140 -0.52 -6.42 -5.46
N GLY A 141 -1.60 -5.67 -5.73
CA GLY A 141 -2.83 -6.24 -6.27
C GLY A 141 -2.66 -6.82 -7.67
N MET A 142 -1.87 -6.15 -8.53
CA MET A 142 -1.51 -6.67 -9.86
C MET A 142 -0.67 -7.94 -9.75
N GLU A 143 0.33 -7.97 -8.86
CA GLU A 143 1.18 -9.15 -8.61
C GLU A 143 0.34 -10.35 -8.14
N ARG A 144 -0.54 -10.14 -7.15
CA ARG A 144 -1.46 -11.20 -6.67
C ARG A 144 -2.37 -11.72 -7.77
N ARG A 145 -2.93 -10.82 -8.59
CA ARG A 145 -3.83 -11.19 -9.68
C ARG A 145 -3.11 -11.97 -10.77
N HIS A 146 -1.89 -11.58 -11.10
CA HIS A 146 -1.15 -12.12 -12.25
C HIS A 146 -0.34 -13.38 -11.91
N PHE A 147 0.37 -13.38 -10.78
CA PHE A 147 1.24 -14.48 -10.36
C PHE A 147 0.61 -15.39 -9.30
N GLY A 148 -0.50 -14.97 -8.70
CA GLY A 148 -1.17 -15.70 -7.63
C GLY A 148 -0.53 -15.49 -6.25
N LEU A 149 -1.22 -15.99 -5.22
CA LEU A 149 -0.79 -15.82 -3.83
C LEU A 149 0.52 -16.54 -3.50
N THR A 150 0.83 -17.66 -4.18
CA THR A 150 2.06 -18.42 -3.91
C THR A 150 3.28 -17.57 -4.15
N VAL A 151 3.40 -16.97 -5.34
CA VAL A 151 4.54 -16.12 -5.73
C VAL A 151 4.65 -14.92 -4.78
N VAL A 152 3.54 -14.27 -4.44
CA VAL A 152 3.55 -13.12 -3.51
C VAL A 152 3.99 -13.49 -2.10
N VAL A 153 3.91 -14.77 -1.70
CA VAL A 153 4.37 -15.25 -0.39
C VAL A 153 5.80 -15.79 -0.43
N THR A 154 6.25 -16.34 -1.56
CA THR A 154 7.57 -17.01 -1.67
C THR A 154 8.65 -16.14 -2.32
N ALA A 155 8.28 -15.18 -3.17
CA ALA A 155 9.24 -14.33 -3.85
C ALA A 155 9.96 -13.41 -2.86
N PRO A 156 11.25 -13.11 -3.10
CA PRO A 156 12.04 -12.30 -2.20
C PRO A 156 11.58 -10.84 -2.19
N THR A 157 11.70 -10.18 -1.04
CA THR A 157 11.30 -8.79 -0.84
C THR A 157 11.86 -7.83 -1.89
N TRP A 158 13.12 -7.99 -2.31
CA TRP A 158 13.72 -7.11 -3.32
C TRP A 158 12.95 -7.12 -4.65
N LEU A 159 12.30 -8.23 -4.98
CA LEU A 159 11.55 -8.42 -6.22
C LEU A 159 10.15 -7.82 -6.10
N LEU A 160 9.37 -8.25 -5.11
CA LEU A 160 7.99 -7.77 -4.90
C LEU A 160 7.97 -6.27 -4.63
N GLU A 161 8.69 -5.84 -3.60
CA GLU A 161 8.72 -4.43 -3.20
C GLU A 161 9.46 -3.57 -4.23
N GLY A 162 10.53 -4.11 -4.81
CA GLY A 162 11.28 -3.42 -5.86
C GLY A 162 10.47 -3.21 -7.12
N TYR A 163 9.63 -4.16 -7.52
CA TYR A 163 8.74 -4.01 -8.65
C TYR A 163 7.65 -2.98 -8.37
N CYS A 164 7.07 -2.97 -7.16
CA CYS A 164 6.09 -1.97 -6.80
C CYS A 164 6.66 -0.56 -6.63
N ASP A 165 7.86 -0.40 -6.11
CA ASP A 165 8.58 0.88 -6.13
C ASP A 165 9.02 1.29 -7.55
N TYR A 166 9.28 0.32 -8.45
CA TYR A 166 9.50 0.61 -9.86
C TYR A 166 8.22 1.12 -10.53
N VAL A 167 7.08 0.46 -10.35
CA VAL A 167 5.79 0.93 -10.89
C VAL A 167 5.44 2.30 -10.30
N ALA A 168 5.62 2.49 -8.99
CA ALA A 168 5.40 3.77 -8.32
C ALA A 168 6.39 4.85 -8.72
N GLN A 169 7.54 4.51 -9.32
CA GLN A 169 8.63 5.43 -9.66
C GLN A 169 9.14 6.25 -8.47
N GLU A 170 9.12 5.65 -7.29
CA GLU A 170 9.45 6.32 -6.02
C GLU A 170 10.04 5.32 -5.03
N SER A 171 10.88 5.82 -4.13
CA SER A 171 11.43 5.05 -3.01
C SER A 171 11.39 5.90 -1.75
N SER A 172 11.28 5.25 -0.59
CA SER A 172 11.29 5.95 0.72
C SER A 172 12.63 6.62 1.05
N LEU A 173 13.74 6.14 0.49
CA LEU A 173 15.06 6.73 0.69
C LEU A 173 15.49 7.49 -0.57
N SER A 174 16.10 8.66 -0.37
CA SER A 174 16.80 9.38 -1.43
C SER A 174 18.19 8.77 -1.69
N ASP A 175 18.79 9.09 -2.84
CA ASP A 175 20.17 8.71 -3.15
C ASP A 175 21.15 9.21 -2.07
N ALA A 176 20.92 10.41 -1.53
CA ALA A 176 21.73 10.98 -0.46
C ALA A 176 21.60 10.20 0.86
N ASP A 177 20.38 9.77 1.21
CA ASP A 177 20.15 8.94 2.40
C ASP A 177 20.86 7.59 2.26
N VAL A 178 20.75 6.95 1.10
CA VAL A 178 21.42 5.67 0.81
C VAL A 178 22.93 5.84 0.86
N ALA A 179 23.48 6.89 0.26
CA ALA A 179 24.92 7.18 0.29
C ALA A 179 25.41 7.39 1.73
N ARG A 180 24.67 8.15 2.54
CA ARG A 180 24.98 8.36 3.97
C ARG A 180 24.95 7.05 4.75
N LEU A 181 23.88 6.26 4.61
CA LEU A 181 23.75 4.96 5.30
C LEU A 181 24.91 4.03 4.96
N LYS A 182 25.30 3.96 3.68
CA LYS A 182 26.43 3.14 3.21
C LYS A 182 27.77 3.64 3.76
N ALA A 183 28.01 4.95 3.74
CA ALA A 183 29.23 5.54 4.28
C ALA A 183 29.37 5.29 5.80
N GLU A 184 28.24 5.29 6.52
CA GLU A 184 28.19 5.01 7.96
C GLU A 184 28.15 3.51 8.30
N GLY A 185 28.08 2.63 7.30
CA GLY A 185 27.95 1.18 7.52
C GLY A 185 26.64 0.77 8.22
N LYS A 186 25.59 1.60 8.15
CA LYS A 186 24.30 1.36 8.80
C LYS A 186 23.35 0.59 7.90
N SER A 187 22.69 -0.43 8.47
CA SER A 187 21.55 -1.09 7.83
C SER A 187 20.26 -0.30 8.04
N HIS A 188 19.34 -0.41 7.09
CA HIS A 188 18.01 0.18 7.18
C HIS A 188 17.03 -0.64 6.34
N PRO A 189 15.81 -0.96 6.81
CA PRO A 189 14.86 -1.80 6.06
C PRO A 189 14.57 -1.28 4.64
N ALA A 190 14.42 0.04 4.49
CA ALA A 190 14.15 0.66 3.20
C ALA A 190 15.32 0.60 2.18
N LEU A 191 16.52 0.15 2.58
CA LEU A 191 17.61 -0.09 1.62
C LEU A 191 17.23 -1.22 0.66
N ALA A 192 16.60 -2.29 1.16
CA ALA A 192 16.19 -3.42 0.31
C ALA A 192 15.17 -3.01 -0.76
N TYR A 193 14.29 -2.06 -0.43
CA TYR A 193 13.29 -1.49 -1.33
C TYR A 193 13.97 -0.64 -2.41
N TYR A 194 14.84 0.30 -1.99
CA TYR A 194 15.58 1.17 -2.91
C TYR A 194 16.47 0.37 -3.87
N GLU A 195 17.23 -0.60 -3.35
CA GLU A 195 18.10 -1.44 -4.17
C GLU A 195 17.30 -2.39 -5.06
N GLY A 196 16.20 -2.95 -4.53
CA GLY A 196 15.23 -3.76 -5.27
C GLY A 196 14.69 -3.01 -6.48
N ARG A 197 14.20 -1.77 -6.30
CA ARG A 197 13.71 -0.92 -7.39
C ARG A 197 14.74 -0.75 -8.50
N ARG A 198 15.99 -0.45 -8.13
CA ARG A 198 17.08 -0.25 -9.10
C ARG A 198 17.43 -1.55 -9.83
N ARG A 199 17.46 -2.67 -9.11
CA ARG A 199 17.71 -3.99 -9.69
C ARG A 199 16.61 -4.38 -10.68
N VAL A 200 15.35 -4.21 -10.30
CA VAL A 200 14.19 -4.45 -11.17
C VAL A 200 14.25 -3.57 -12.41
N ALA A 201 14.52 -2.27 -12.26
CA ALA A 201 14.63 -1.35 -13.38
C ALA A 201 15.71 -1.80 -14.38
N ALA A 202 16.88 -2.24 -13.89
CA ALA A 202 17.96 -2.72 -14.72
C ALA A 202 17.60 -4.03 -15.46
N ILE A 203 16.95 -4.98 -14.79
CA ILE A 203 16.52 -6.25 -15.39
C ILE A 203 15.45 -6.01 -16.45
N LEU A 204 14.45 -5.17 -16.16
CA LEU A 204 13.40 -4.82 -17.12
C LEU A 204 13.96 -4.09 -18.34
N ALA A 205 14.91 -3.16 -18.13
CA ALA A 205 15.59 -2.52 -19.25
C ALA A 205 16.35 -3.53 -20.14
N ALA A 206 16.99 -4.54 -19.53
CA ALA A 206 17.74 -5.57 -20.25
C ALA A 206 16.85 -6.61 -20.94
N ASN A 207 15.68 -6.93 -20.39
CA ASN A 207 14.79 -7.97 -20.92
C ASN A 207 13.60 -7.43 -21.76
N GLY A 208 13.63 -6.14 -22.12
CA GLY A 208 12.61 -5.49 -22.94
C GLY A 208 11.30 -5.19 -22.20
N GLY A 209 11.33 -5.09 -20.87
CA GLY A 209 10.16 -4.83 -20.04
C GLY A 209 9.31 -6.06 -19.74
N ASN A 210 9.86 -7.27 -19.94
CA ASN A 210 9.14 -8.51 -19.71
C ASN A 210 9.08 -8.82 -18.20
N VAL A 211 7.90 -8.60 -17.61
CA VAL A 211 7.66 -8.83 -16.17
C VAL A 211 7.57 -10.32 -15.85
N ASP A 212 7.02 -11.15 -16.73
CA ASP A 212 6.99 -12.61 -16.51
C ASP A 212 8.41 -13.18 -16.42
N ALA A 213 9.32 -12.73 -17.29
CA ALA A 213 10.72 -13.12 -17.25
C ALA A 213 11.46 -12.62 -16.00
N LEU A 214 11.01 -11.50 -15.41
CA LEU A 214 11.55 -11.00 -14.13
C LEU A 214 11.17 -11.92 -12.96
N PHE A 215 10.00 -12.56 -13.02
CA PHE A 215 9.46 -13.43 -11.97
C PHE A 215 9.65 -14.93 -12.23
N ALA A 216 10.27 -15.32 -13.36
CA ALA A 216 10.29 -16.71 -13.85
C ALA A 216 10.92 -17.75 -12.90
N ASP A 217 11.74 -17.33 -11.95
CA ASP A 217 12.41 -18.21 -10.99
C ASP A 217 11.61 -18.44 -9.69
N TYR A 218 10.39 -17.90 -9.57
CA TYR A 218 9.57 -17.89 -8.34
C TYR A 218 8.13 -18.38 -8.57
#